data_AF-A0A197JHV5-F1
#
_entry.id   AF-A0A197JHV5-F1
#
_cell.length_a   1.000
_cell.length_b   1.000
_cell.length_c   1.000
_cell.angle_alpha   90.00
_cell.angle_beta   90.00
_cell.angle_gamma   90.00
#
_symmetry.space_group_name_H-M   'P 1'
#
loop_
_entity.id
_entity.type
_entity.pdbx_description
1 polymer ?
#
loop_
_entity_poly.entity_id
_entity_poly.type
_entity_poly.pdbx_seq_one_letter_code
_entity_poly.pdbx_strand_id
1 'polypeptide(L)'
;MTKSNEVIINEVLKRYSGNLADFGRQSCSRRESRQGFAKFSKMFCDTLVMWGLYNTLSEETRGRAIGKYMAELRELCSRHSLPCDSIKMVTSGTNIGEGYFSEDMTQAFAEEFSGQSLHMGYIAIKISLQQCRAKRAVLALSPMLETLRNKHMVLHDIDMTRDCRYVTEHRLVEQHLLRNGINTVIKDRRRVGDHCTSWMGSSDDTKNIRYKVYNKFVQILESAEVRKSLGSRMEGLVADDDERFMARLLHHKDHEMSRLELTLY
;
A
#
# COMPACT_ATOMS: atom_id res chain seq x y z
N MET A 1 8.59 -16.76 -26.50
CA MET A 1 7.82 -15.50 -26.35
C MET A 1 7.66 -15.24 -24.87
N THR A 2 8.40 -14.28 -24.33
CA THR A 2 8.25 -13.78 -22.96
C THR A 2 6.85 -13.18 -22.81
N LYS A 3 6.07 -13.66 -21.84
CA LYS A 3 4.75 -13.09 -21.52
C LYS A 3 4.93 -11.59 -21.20
N SER A 4 4.07 -10.72 -21.72
CA SER A 4 4.15 -9.29 -21.35
C SER A 4 3.88 -9.12 -19.86
N ASN A 5 4.50 -8.11 -19.24
CA ASN A 5 4.34 -7.81 -17.81
C ASN A 5 2.86 -7.61 -17.43
N GLU A 6 2.01 -7.17 -18.36
CA GLU A 6 0.56 -7.05 -18.18
C GLU A 6 -0.16 -8.39 -18.04
N VAL A 7 0.27 -9.43 -18.77
CA VAL A 7 -0.27 -10.80 -18.63
C VAL A 7 0.11 -11.37 -17.27
N ILE A 8 1.33 -11.11 -16.81
CA ILE A 8 1.82 -11.55 -15.49
C ILE A 8 1.02 -10.86 -14.38
N ILE A 9 0.85 -9.53 -14.45
CA ILE A 9 0.06 -8.78 -13.47
C ILE A 9 -1.40 -9.27 -13.43
N ASN A 10 -2.02 -9.52 -14.58
CA ASN A 10 -3.39 -10.03 -14.63
C ASN A 10 -3.53 -11.47 -14.14
N GLU A 11 -2.56 -12.35 -14.43
CA GLU A 11 -2.53 -13.73 -13.91
C GLU A 11 -2.29 -13.75 -12.39
N VAL A 12 -1.38 -12.92 -11.88
CA VAL A 12 -1.10 -12.73 -10.45
C VAL A 12 -2.35 -12.20 -9.74
N LEU A 13 -2.98 -11.13 -10.22
CA LEU A 13 -4.20 -10.59 -9.63
C LEU A 13 -5.34 -11.62 -9.62
N LYS A 14 -5.47 -12.44 -10.67
CA LYS A 14 -6.51 -13.47 -10.79
C LYS A 14 -6.25 -14.70 -9.90
N ARG A 15 -4.98 -15.10 -9.73
CA ARG A 15 -4.57 -16.20 -8.85
C ARG A 15 -4.61 -15.80 -7.37
N TYR A 16 -4.20 -14.59 -7.02
CA TYR A 16 -4.24 -14.10 -5.63
C TYR A 16 -5.64 -13.75 -5.18
N SER A 17 -6.51 -13.21 -6.03
CA SER A 17 -7.94 -13.10 -5.69
C SER A 17 -8.59 -14.45 -5.35
N GLY A 18 -8.08 -15.55 -5.92
CA GLY A 18 -8.41 -16.93 -5.55
C GLY A 18 -7.87 -17.34 -4.17
N ASN A 19 -6.56 -17.22 -3.94
CA ASN A 19 -5.91 -17.59 -2.66
C ASN A 19 -6.47 -16.80 -1.45
N LEU A 20 -6.94 -15.58 -1.67
CA LEU A 20 -7.57 -14.72 -0.67
C LEU A 20 -8.99 -15.17 -0.27
N ALA A 21 -9.67 -15.93 -1.13
CA ALA A 21 -10.95 -16.54 -0.78
C ALA A 21 -10.79 -17.74 0.17
N ASP A 22 -9.59 -18.33 0.24
CA ASP A 22 -9.32 -19.53 1.03
C ASP A 22 -8.82 -19.22 2.45
N PHE A 23 -8.14 -18.09 2.67
CA PHE A 23 -7.77 -17.61 4.02
C PHE A 23 -9.00 -17.40 4.92
N GLY A 24 -10.13 -16.96 4.35
CA GLY A 24 -11.39 -16.81 5.07
C GLY A 24 -12.01 -18.13 5.55
N ARG A 25 -11.68 -19.27 4.94
CA ARG A 25 -12.33 -20.56 5.25
C ARG A 25 -11.70 -21.32 6.41
N GLN A 26 -10.47 -21.00 6.83
CA GLN A 26 -9.67 -21.89 7.68
C GLN A 26 -9.76 -21.66 9.22
N SER A 27 -10.40 -20.61 9.75
CA SER A 27 -10.23 -20.26 11.19
C SER A 27 -11.51 -20.09 12.03
N CYS A 28 -12.65 -20.66 11.63
CA CYS A 28 -13.83 -20.69 12.51
C CYS A 28 -13.77 -21.91 13.46
N SER A 29 -12.77 -21.95 14.34
CA SER A 29 -12.75 -22.89 15.47
C SER A 29 -13.01 -22.12 16.75
N ARG A 30 -14.24 -22.27 17.28
CA ARG A 30 -14.75 -21.85 18.60
C ARG A 30 -15.29 -20.42 18.75
N ARG A 31 -16.55 -20.26 18.34
CA ARG A 31 -17.67 -19.75 19.17
C ARG A 31 -18.98 -20.06 18.42
N GLU A 32 -19.66 -21.12 18.82
CA GLU A 32 -20.79 -21.77 18.13
C GLU A 32 -22.08 -20.94 17.99
N SER A 33 -22.08 -19.63 18.23
CA SER A 33 -23.27 -18.78 18.09
C SER A 33 -23.18 -17.68 17.04
N ARG A 34 -22.08 -17.59 16.28
CA ARG A 34 -21.95 -16.62 15.17
C ARG A 34 -21.67 -17.33 13.85
N GLN A 35 -22.62 -18.15 13.41
CA GLN A 35 -22.66 -18.63 12.03
C GLN A 35 -22.99 -17.46 11.10
N GLY A 36 -22.09 -17.14 10.17
CA GLY A 36 -22.34 -16.18 9.11
C GLY A 36 -21.10 -15.36 8.79
N PHE A 37 -20.44 -15.69 7.68
CA PHE A 37 -19.46 -14.82 7.05
C PHE A 37 -20.07 -13.43 6.86
N ALA A 38 -19.63 -12.45 7.64
CA ALA A 38 -19.96 -11.07 7.34
C ALA A 38 -19.11 -10.68 6.11
N LYS A 39 -19.77 -10.57 4.95
CA LYS A 39 -19.21 -10.33 3.61
C LYS A 39 -17.92 -9.48 3.65
N PHE A 40 -16.82 -10.03 3.15
CA PHE A 40 -15.63 -9.23 2.84
C PHE A 40 -16.01 -8.00 2.01
N SER A 41 -15.32 -6.87 2.21
CA SER A 41 -15.44 -5.76 1.28
C SER A 41 -15.05 -6.20 -0.14
N LYS A 42 -15.39 -5.40 -1.16
CA LYS A 42 -14.67 -5.52 -2.43
C LYS A 42 -13.22 -5.08 -2.19
N MET A 43 -12.27 -5.61 -2.95
CA MET A 43 -10.89 -5.14 -2.90
C MET A 43 -10.80 -3.73 -3.48
N PHE A 44 -10.08 -2.84 -2.81
CA PHE A 44 -9.82 -1.48 -3.24
C PHE A 44 -8.32 -1.20 -3.20
N CYS A 45 -7.89 -0.18 -3.92
CA CYS A 45 -6.55 0.36 -3.90
C CYS A 45 -6.59 1.58 -3.00
N ASP A 46 -5.77 1.56 -1.94
CA ASP A 46 -5.64 2.71 -1.03
C ASP A 46 -4.61 3.68 -1.60
N THR A 47 -3.44 3.20 -2.01
CA THR A 47 -2.31 4.04 -2.38
C THR A 47 -1.50 3.51 -3.56
N LEU A 48 -0.92 4.43 -4.30
CA LEU A 48 0.11 4.20 -5.32
C LEU A 48 1.33 5.02 -4.97
N VAL A 49 2.53 4.47 -5.16
CA VAL A 49 3.78 5.21 -5.03
C VAL A 49 4.49 5.19 -6.36
N MET A 50 4.78 6.40 -6.86
CA MET A 50 5.53 6.62 -8.09
C MET A 50 6.91 7.16 -7.75
N TRP A 51 7.93 6.70 -8.44
CA TRP A 51 9.28 7.26 -8.37
C TRP A 51 9.59 7.97 -9.68
N GLY A 52 9.99 9.24 -9.60
CA GLY A 52 10.43 10.02 -10.76
C GLY A 52 11.91 10.39 -10.66
N LEU A 53 12.67 10.24 -11.75
CA LEU A 53 14.08 10.65 -11.76
C LEU A 53 14.23 12.16 -11.58
N TYR A 54 15.27 12.61 -10.89
CA TYR A 54 15.62 14.03 -10.85
C TYR A 54 17.13 14.23 -10.72
N ASN A 55 17.60 15.41 -11.14
CA ASN A 55 18.98 15.81 -10.94
C ASN A 55 19.13 16.42 -9.52
N THR A 56 19.94 15.80 -8.67
CA THR A 56 20.06 16.12 -7.24
C THR A 56 20.99 17.29 -6.95
N LEU A 57 21.60 17.89 -7.97
CA LEU A 57 22.61 18.95 -7.79
C LEU A 57 22.04 20.29 -7.31
N SER A 58 20.73 20.49 -7.31
CA SER A 58 20.08 21.72 -6.85
C SER A 58 18.70 21.47 -6.22
N GLU A 59 18.35 22.26 -5.20
CA GLU A 59 16.98 22.27 -4.64
C GLU A 59 15.98 22.87 -5.65
N GLU A 60 16.43 23.74 -6.54
CA GLU A 60 15.59 24.32 -7.59
C GLU A 60 15.20 23.26 -8.65
N THR A 61 16.12 22.35 -8.99
CA THR A 61 15.82 21.22 -9.89
C THR A 61 14.87 20.25 -9.23
N ARG A 62 15.02 20.00 -7.93
CA ARG A 62 14.09 19.19 -7.13
C ARG A 62 12.68 19.81 -7.10
N GLY A 63 12.54 21.09 -6.77
CA GLY A 63 11.25 21.78 -6.71
C GLY A 63 10.53 21.77 -8.06
N ARG A 64 11.26 22.02 -9.16
CA ARG A 64 10.73 21.93 -10.53
C ARG A 64 10.28 20.51 -10.89
N ALA A 65 11.08 19.49 -10.56
CA ALA A 65 10.73 18.09 -10.81
C ALA A 65 9.49 17.66 -10.02
N ILE A 66 9.39 18.03 -8.74
CA ILE A 66 8.18 17.79 -7.92
C ILE A 66 6.96 18.42 -8.59
N GLY A 67 7.04 19.69 -8.96
CA GLY A 67 5.95 20.41 -9.63
C GLY A 67 5.51 19.73 -10.93
N LYS A 68 6.47 19.39 -11.79
CA LYS A 68 6.24 18.66 -13.06
C LYS A 68 5.52 17.33 -12.83
N TYR A 69 6.04 16.49 -11.94
CA TYR A 69 5.48 15.17 -11.67
C TYR A 69 4.11 15.21 -11.01
N MET A 70 3.90 16.12 -10.07
CA MET A 70 2.58 16.29 -9.46
C MET A 70 1.54 16.80 -10.46
N ALA A 71 1.93 17.68 -11.40
CA ALA A 71 1.03 18.15 -12.46
C ALA A 71 0.64 17.01 -13.41
N GLU A 72 1.63 16.26 -13.90
CA GLU A 72 1.40 15.11 -14.79
C GLU A 72 0.52 14.05 -14.12
N LEU A 73 0.80 13.69 -12.86
CA LEU A 73 0.00 12.72 -12.14
C LEU A 73 -1.45 13.20 -11.94
N ARG A 74 -1.67 14.48 -11.63
CA ARG A 74 -3.04 15.03 -11.51
C ARG A 74 -3.78 14.94 -12.85
N GLU A 75 -3.11 15.30 -13.94
CA GLU A 75 -3.68 15.24 -15.28
C GLU A 75 -4.05 13.80 -15.66
N LEU A 76 -3.13 12.85 -15.51
CA LEU A 76 -3.36 11.45 -15.83
C LEU A 76 -4.45 10.83 -14.96
N CYS A 77 -4.46 11.12 -13.65
CA CYS A 77 -5.51 10.64 -12.77
C CYS A 77 -6.88 11.19 -13.19
N SER A 78 -6.97 12.48 -13.57
CA SER A 78 -8.20 13.08 -14.08
C SER A 78 -8.64 12.42 -15.40
N ARG A 79 -7.72 12.32 -16.36
CA ARG A 79 -7.95 11.74 -17.70
C ARG A 79 -8.45 10.30 -17.63
N HIS A 80 -7.88 9.49 -16.74
CA HIS A 80 -8.26 8.09 -16.56
C HIS A 80 -9.31 7.89 -15.46
N SER A 81 -9.93 8.97 -14.97
CA SER A 81 -10.97 8.92 -13.93
C SER A 81 -10.54 8.12 -12.70
N LEU A 82 -9.30 8.28 -12.25
CA LEU A 82 -8.80 7.69 -11.01
C LEU A 82 -9.18 8.62 -9.84
N PRO A 83 -9.98 8.15 -8.86
CA PRO A 83 -10.47 9.02 -7.79
C PRO A 83 -9.37 9.24 -6.75
N CYS A 84 -8.63 10.33 -6.91
CA CYS A 84 -7.53 10.71 -6.05
C CYS A 84 -8.01 11.63 -4.93
N ASP A 85 -7.66 11.29 -3.70
CA ASP A 85 -7.86 12.13 -2.51
C ASP A 85 -6.69 13.13 -2.36
N SER A 86 -5.46 12.64 -2.51
CA SER A 86 -4.28 13.50 -2.46
C SER A 86 -3.11 12.95 -3.26
N ILE A 87 -2.26 13.85 -3.74
CA ILE A 87 -0.98 13.54 -4.36
C ILE A 87 0.07 14.33 -3.59
N LYS A 88 1.05 13.65 -2.98
CA LYS A 88 2.04 14.26 -2.09
C LYS A 88 3.41 13.64 -2.30
N MET A 89 4.45 14.49 -2.30
CA MET A 89 5.83 14.03 -2.21
C MET A 89 6.06 13.41 -0.82
N VAL A 90 6.68 12.24 -0.78
CA VAL A 90 6.93 11.50 0.47
C VAL A 90 8.39 11.61 0.88
N THR A 91 9.28 11.34 -0.07
CA THR A 91 10.73 11.36 0.16
C THR A 91 11.47 11.54 -1.17
N SER A 92 12.75 11.82 -1.09
CA SER A 92 13.67 11.80 -2.21
C SER A 92 14.97 11.15 -1.79
N GLY A 93 15.68 10.53 -2.73
CA GLY A 93 16.96 9.88 -2.45
C GLY A 93 17.85 9.83 -3.68
N THR A 94 19.11 9.45 -3.48
CA THR A 94 20.11 9.31 -4.54
C THR A 94 20.32 7.85 -4.96
N ASN A 95 19.85 6.90 -4.16
CA ASN A 95 19.94 5.48 -4.50
C ASN A 95 18.79 5.11 -5.43
N ILE A 96 19.02 5.21 -6.73
CA ILE A 96 18.04 4.86 -7.77
C ILE A 96 17.79 3.34 -7.89
N GLY A 97 18.58 2.50 -7.20
CA GLY A 97 18.47 1.05 -7.16
C GLY A 97 18.72 0.38 -8.51
N GLU A 98 19.34 -0.81 -8.51
CA GLU A 98 19.39 -1.62 -9.72
C GLU A 98 17.99 -2.17 -10.02
N GLY A 99 17.42 -1.81 -11.17
CA GLY A 99 16.20 -2.45 -11.71
C GLY A 99 14.88 -1.69 -11.59
N TYR A 100 14.80 -0.54 -10.90
CA TYR A 100 13.57 0.27 -10.88
C TYR A 100 13.41 1.13 -12.14
N PHE A 101 14.51 1.73 -12.58
CA PHE A 101 14.59 2.49 -13.82
C PHE A 101 15.34 1.66 -14.84
N SER A 102 14.79 1.56 -16.05
CA SER A 102 15.44 0.82 -17.13
C SER A 102 16.60 1.64 -17.72
N GLU A 103 17.60 0.96 -18.29
CA GLU A 103 18.80 1.61 -18.84
C GLU A 103 18.42 2.67 -19.88
N ASP A 104 17.47 2.37 -20.77
CA ASP A 104 16.97 3.30 -21.77
C ASP A 104 16.33 4.55 -21.16
N MET A 105 15.62 4.41 -20.04
CA MET A 105 15.06 5.57 -19.32
C MET A 105 16.17 6.41 -18.69
N THR A 106 17.16 5.76 -18.05
CA THR A 106 18.29 6.49 -17.45
C THR A 106 19.13 7.22 -18.50
N GLN A 107 19.32 6.61 -19.67
CA GLN A 107 20.02 7.22 -20.79
C GLN A 107 19.23 8.41 -21.36
N ALA A 108 17.93 8.23 -21.64
CA ALA A 108 17.07 9.30 -22.12
C ALA A 108 17.02 10.48 -21.14
N PHE A 109 16.98 10.20 -19.83
CA PHE A 109 17.08 11.24 -18.81
C PHE A 109 18.43 11.94 -18.82
N ALA A 110 19.55 11.20 -18.99
CA ALA A 110 20.88 11.80 -19.06
C ALA A 110 21.07 12.71 -20.28
N GLU A 111 20.46 12.36 -21.42
CA GLU A 111 20.47 13.16 -22.64
C GLU A 111 19.80 14.55 -22.44
N GLU A 112 18.77 14.65 -21.58
CA GLU A 112 18.14 15.94 -21.22
C GLU A 112 19.12 16.91 -20.53
N PHE A 113 20.20 16.39 -19.94
CA PHE A 113 21.24 17.15 -19.25
C PHE A 113 22.58 17.12 -20.00
N SER A 114 22.58 16.82 -21.30
CA SER A 114 23.82 16.81 -22.09
C SER A 114 24.55 18.16 -21.99
N GLY A 115 25.82 18.13 -21.62
CA GLY A 115 26.63 19.33 -21.37
C GLY A 115 26.46 19.96 -19.99
N GLN A 116 25.69 19.33 -19.09
CA GLN A 116 25.53 19.74 -17.68
C GLN A 116 25.99 18.62 -16.74
N SER A 117 26.36 18.98 -15.52
CA SER A 117 26.60 17.99 -14.47
C SER A 117 25.28 17.28 -14.12
N LEU A 118 25.34 15.96 -14.00
CA LEU A 118 24.19 15.13 -13.66
C LEU A 118 24.52 14.25 -12.46
N HIS A 119 23.70 14.34 -11.42
CA HIS A 119 23.68 13.36 -10.35
C HIS A 119 22.25 12.86 -10.19
N MET A 120 22.00 11.61 -10.57
CA MET A 120 20.64 11.06 -10.58
C MET A 120 20.17 10.72 -9.17
N GLY A 121 18.91 11.02 -8.91
CA GLY A 121 18.16 10.56 -7.76
C GLY A 121 16.71 10.32 -8.12
N TYR A 122 15.89 10.00 -7.12
CA TYR A 122 14.46 9.82 -7.28
C TYR A 122 13.66 10.73 -6.34
N ILE A 123 12.46 11.11 -6.78
CA ILE A 123 11.40 11.68 -5.96
C ILE A 123 10.30 10.65 -5.86
N ALA A 124 9.97 10.23 -4.64
CA ALA A 124 8.83 9.37 -4.36
C ALA A 124 7.57 10.23 -4.13
N ILE A 125 6.54 9.96 -4.91
CA ILE A 125 5.24 10.64 -4.84
C ILE A 125 4.17 9.61 -4.56
N LYS A 126 3.42 9.83 -3.48
CA LYS A 126 2.29 9.01 -3.07
C LYS A 126 1.00 9.61 -3.59
N ILE A 127 0.18 8.76 -4.20
CA ILE A 127 -1.18 9.04 -4.64
C ILE A 127 -2.10 8.25 -3.72
N SER A 128 -2.87 8.96 -2.90
CA SER A 128 -3.92 8.37 -2.07
C SER A 128 -5.23 8.35 -2.84
N LEU A 129 -5.90 7.20 -2.89
CA LEU A 129 -7.12 6.98 -3.65
C LEU A 129 -8.34 6.90 -2.74
N GLN A 130 -9.45 7.47 -3.20
CA GLN A 130 -10.71 7.47 -2.45
C GLN A 130 -11.52 6.21 -2.76
N GLN A 131 -11.38 5.17 -1.93
CA GLN A 131 -12.12 3.89 -2.03
C GLN A 131 -12.13 3.32 -3.47
N CYS A 132 -11.03 3.48 -4.20
CA CYS A 132 -10.95 3.08 -5.60
C CYS A 132 -10.95 1.56 -5.70
N ARG A 133 -11.92 0.95 -6.39
CA ARG A 133 -11.89 -0.51 -6.59
C ARG A 133 -10.58 -0.92 -7.27
N ALA A 134 -9.96 -2.01 -6.82
CA ALA A 134 -8.70 -2.50 -7.37
C ALA A 134 -8.73 -2.64 -8.90
N LYS A 135 -9.82 -3.21 -9.43
CA LYS A 135 -10.04 -3.30 -10.88
C LYS A 135 -10.00 -1.95 -11.59
N ARG A 136 -10.59 -0.90 -11.01
CA ARG A 136 -10.58 0.45 -11.59
C ARG A 136 -9.18 1.04 -11.56
N ALA A 137 -8.45 0.87 -10.46
CA ALA A 137 -7.07 1.32 -10.35
C ALA A 137 -6.16 0.67 -11.40
N VAL A 138 -6.25 -0.65 -11.55
CA VAL A 138 -5.45 -1.40 -12.55
C VAL A 138 -5.79 -0.97 -13.99
N LEU A 139 -7.07 -0.83 -14.31
CA LEU A 139 -7.49 -0.39 -15.65
C LEU A 139 -7.05 1.04 -15.97
N ALA A 140 -7.02 1.93 -14.97
CA ALA A 140 -6.50 3.28 -15.14
C ALA A 140 -4.97 3.27 -15.28
N LEU A 141 -4.27 2.45 -14.50
CA LEU A 141 -2.81 2.38 -14.52
C LEU A 141 -2.24 1.88 -15.84
N SER A 142 -2.84 0.85 -16.46
CA SER A 142 -2.32 0.25 -17.70
C SER A 142 -1.92 1.30 -18.76
N PRO A 143 -2.79 2.24 -19.18
CA PRO A 143 -2.40 3.32 -20.11
C PRO A 143 -1.56 4.45 -19.47
N MET A 144 -1.67 4.68 -18.16
CA MET A 144 -0.87 5.72 -17.48
C MET A 144 0.62 5.38 -17.45
N LEU A 145 0.97 4.09 -17.25
CA LEU A 145 2.35 3.65 -17.06
C LEU A 145 3.25 3.96 -18.26
N GLU A 146 2.74 3.83 -19.48
CA GLU A 146 3.49 4.18 -20.68
C GLU A 146 3.78 5.69 -20.75
N THR A 147 2.78 6.51 -20.44
CA THR A 147 2.96 7.98 -20.42
C THR A 147 3.95 8.37 -19.32
N LEU A 148 3.84 7.77 -18.14
CA LEU A 148 4.74 8.01 -17.00
C LEU A 148 6.18 7.59 -17.30
N ARG A 149 6.38 6.47 -17.99
CA ARG A 149 7.70 6.02 -18.43
C ARG A 149 8.39 7.09 -19.29
N ASN A 150 7.67 7.67 -20.26
CA ASN A 150 8.18 8.74 -21.11
C ASN A 150 8.45 10.06 -20.36
N LYS A 151 7.98 10.17 -19.11
CA LYS A 151 8.25 11.27 -18.19
C LYS A 151 9.27 10.90 -17.12
N HIS A 152 9.97 9.77 -17.27
CA HIS A 152 10.96 9.25 -16.32
C HIS A 152 10.38 8.90 -14.95
N MET A 153 9.12 8.47 -14.93
CA MET A 153 8.41 8.00 -13.74
C MET A 153 8.07 6.51 -13.85
N VAL A 154 8.20 5.80 -12.74
CA VAL A 154 7.87 4.38 -12.60
C VAL A 154 6.93 4.16 -11.42
N LEU A 155 6.04 3.18 -11.53
CA LEU A 155 5.27 2.69 -10.39
C LEU A 155 6.20 1.84 -9.52
N HIS A 156 6.41 2.27 -8.28
CA HIS A 156 7.25 1.57 -7.32
C HIS A 156 6.44 0.62 -6.45
N ASP A 157 5.30 1.05 -5.92
CA ASP A 157 4.42 0.17 -5.18
C ASP A 157 2.94 0.53 -5.30
N ILE A 158 2.10 -0.49 -5.10
CA ILE A 158 0.65 -0.38 -5.05
C ILE A 158 0.10 -1.14 -3.86
N ASP A 159 -0.71 -0.46 -3.05
CA ASP A 159 -1.37 -1.04 -1.88
C ASP A 159 -2.83 -1.37 -2.19
N MET A 160 -3.12 -2.66 -2.29
CA MET A 160 -4.46 -3.21 -2.42
C MET A 160 -4.95 -3.71 -1.08
N THR A 161 -6.12 -3.24 -0.65
CA THR A 161 -6.68 -3.56 0.65
C THR A 161 -8.08 -4.16 0.57
N ARG A 162 -8.40 -4.91 1.61
CA ARG A 162 -9.72 -5.51 1.81
C ARG A 162 -10.06 -5.52 3.30
N ASP A 163 -11.23 -5.01 3.64
CA ASP A 163 -11.72 -5.00 5.01
C ASP A 163 -12.46 -6.33 5.30
N CYS A 164 -12.19 -6.87 6.48
CA CYS A 164 -12.68 -8.14 6.99
C CYS A 164 -13.38 -7.87 8.34
N ARG A 165 -14.60 -8.36 8.53
CA ARG A 165 -15.39 -8.13 9.75
C ARG A 165 -15.13 -9.17 10.85
N TYR A 166 -13.88 -9.27 11.31
CA TYR A 166 -13.46 -10.05 12.50
C TYR A 166 -12.07 -9.58 12.98
N VAL A 167 -11.65 -9.91 14.21
CA VAL A 167 -10.26 -9.76 14.67
C VAL A 167 -9.38 -10.92 14.28
N THR A 168 -8.22 -10.57 13.74
CA THR A 168 -7.05 -11.45 13.67
C THR A 168 -6.10 -11.12 14.82
N GLU A 169 -5.86 -12.10 15.70
CA GLU A 169 -4.74 -12.04 16.64
C GLU A 169 -3.45 -12.47 15.94
N HIS A 170 -2.35 -11.75 16.18
CA HIS A 170 -1.04 -12.04 15.59
C HIS A 170 -0.63 -13.51 15.77
N ARG A 171 -0.79 -14.05 16.98
CA ARG A 171 -0.49 -15.47 17.28
C ARG A 171 -1.27 -16.44 16.40
N LEU A 172 -2.54 -16.15 16.10
CA LEU A 172 -3.37 -17.01 15.25
C LEU A 172 -2.93 -16.92 13.79
N VAL A 173 -2.57 -15.72 13.32
CA VAL A 173 -2.02 -15.52 11.98
C VAL A 173 -0.70 -16.24 11.83
N GLU A 174 0.26 -16.06 12.75
CA GLU A 174 1.54 -16.77 12.73
C GLU A 174 1.38 -18.29 12.75
N GLN A 175 0.53 -18.82 13.62
CA GLN A 175 0.26 -20.27 13.66
C GLN A 175 -0.33 -20.78 12.34
N HIS A 176 -1.22 -20.01 11.73
CA HIS A 176 -1.77 -20.35 10.42
C HIS A 176 -0.70 -20.30 9.32
N LEU A 177 0.15 -19.28 9.30
CA LEU A 177 1.25 -19.16 8.33
C LEU A 177 2.22 -20.34 8.46
N LEU A 178 2.64 -20.68 9.68
CA LEU A 178 3.51 -21.83 9.95
C LEU A 178 2.89 -23.16 9.48
N ARG A 179 1.60 -23.38 9.74
CA ARG A 179 0.87 -24.58 9.28
C ARG A 179 0.81 -24.70 7.77
N ASN A 180 0.84 -23.59 7.04
CA ASN A 180 0.83 -23.54 5.59
C ASN A 180 2.25 -23.42 4.99
N GLY A 181 3.30 -23.66 5.78
CA GLY A 181 4.68 -23.63 5.33
C GLY A 181 5.22 -22.23 5.01
N ILE A 182 4.55 -21.17 5.46
CA ILE A 182 4.98 -19.78 5.28
C ILE A 182 5.84 -19.39 6.48
N ASN A 183 7.14 -19.32 6.25
CA ASN A 183 8.19 -18.99 7.22
C ASN A 183 8.85 -17.62 6.96
N THR A 184 8.33 -16.84 6.01
CA THR A 184 8.78 -15.50 5.59
C THR A 184 8.16 -14.36 6.42
N VAL A 185 7.75 -14.64 7.66
CA VAL A 185 7.18 -13.63 8.56
C VAL A 185 8.23 -12.57 8.87
N ILE A 186 7.89 -11.32 8.63
CA ILE A 186 8.75 -10.16 8.88
C ILE A 186 8.70 -9.87 10.37
N LYS A 187 9.85 -9.90 11.04
CA LYS A 187 9.97 -9.61 12.47
C LYS A 187 10.04 -8.11 12.75
N ASP A 188 8.94 -7.39 12.50
CA ASP A 188 8.83 -5.94 12.66
C ASP A 188 7.91 -5.51 13.82
N ARG A 189 7.57 -6.43 14.73
CA ARG A 189 6.71 -6.21 15.91
C ARG A 189 6.99 -4.92 16.68
N ARG A 190 8.26 -4.54 16.86
CA ARG A 190 8.64 -3.26 17.54
C ARG A 190 8.18 -2.00 16.81
N ARG A 191 7.92 -2.09 15.50
CA ARG A 191 7.46 -0.99 14.63
C ARG A 191 5.95 -1.01 14.42
N VAL A 192 5.36 -2.20 14.28
CA VAL A 192 3.96 -2.37 13.87
C VAL A 192 3.03 -2.85 14.99
N GLY A 193 3.56 -3.14 16.17
CA GLY A 193 2.78 -3.57 17.33
C GLY A 193 2.30 -5.03 17.25
N ASP A 194 1.48 -5.41 18.23
CA ASP A 194 1.05 -6.81 18.44
C ASP A 194 -0.18 -7.18 17.59
N HIS A 195 -0.73 -6.23 16.86
CA HIS A 195 -1.96 -6.39 16.08
C HIS A 195 -1.71 -6.29 14.59
N CYS A 196 -0.46 -6.47 14.15
CA CYS A 196 -0.06 -6.44 12.76
C CYS A 196 0.92 -7.57 12.47
N THR A 197 0.61 -8.42 11.50
CA THR A 197 1.51 -9.46 10.99
C THR A 197 1.81 -9.19 9.53
N SER A 198 3.10 -9.18 9.17
CA SER A 198 3.56 -8.98 7.79
C SER A 198 4.39 -10.17 7.32
N TRP A 199 4.25 -10.57 6.06
CA TRP A 199 5.09 -11.62 5.46
C TRP A 199 5.27 -11.40 3.96
N MET A 200 6.36 -11.92 3.40
CA MET A 200 6.57 -11.92 1.95
C MET A 200 5.97 -13.19 1.32
N GLY A 201 5.50 -13.09 0.08
CA GLY A 201 5.16 -14.27 -0.69
C GLY A 201 6.35 -15.23 -0.83
N SER A 202 6.07 -16.53 -0.79
CA SER A 202 7.11 -17.57 -0.77
C SER A 202 7.36 -18.22 -2.14
N SER A 203 6.53 -17.93 -3.15
CA SER A 203 6.68 -18.45 -4.51
C SER A 203 7.37 -17.43 -5.42
N ASP A 204 7.97 -17.89 -6.53
CA ASP A 204 8.54 -16.97 -7.54
C ASP A 204 7.53 -15.94 -8.05
N ASP A 205 6.26 -16.35 -8.19
CA ASP A 205 5.17 -15.47 -8.61
C ASP A 205 4.74 -14.43 -7.54
N THR A 206 5.22 -14.55 -6.29
CA THR A 206 4.78 -13.72 -5.15
C THR A 206 5.87 -13.11 -4.31
N LYS A 207 7.12 -13.42 -4.59
CA LYS A 207 8.25 -12.92 -3.81
C LYS A 207 8.32 -11.38 -3.74
N ASN A 208 7.67 -10.69 -4.67
CA ASN A 208 7.54 -9.22 -4.70
C ASN A 208 6.24 -8.70 -4.06
N ILE A 209 5.41 -9.59 -3.49
CA ILE A 209 4.19 -9.21 -2.79
C ILE A 209 4.42 -9.32 -1.29
N ARG A 210 4.22 -8.21 -0.59
CA ARG A 210 4.13 -8.18 0.86
C ARG A 210 2.67 -8.25 1.28
N TYR A 211 2.37 -9.22 2.13
CA TYR A 211 1.08 -9.39 2.76
C TYR A 211 1.15 -8.80 4.15
N LYS A 212 0.08 -8.11 4.56
CA LYS A 212 -0.04 -7.54 5.89
C LYS A 212 -1.46 -7.67 6.38
N VAL A 213 -1.64 -8.25 7.56
CA VAL A 213 -2.93 -8.39 8.22
C VAL A 213 -2.88 -7.67 9.54
N TYR A 214 -3.84 -6.79 9.77
CA TYR A 214 -3.90 -6.02 11.00
C TYR A 214 -5.31 -5.69 11.45
N ASN A 215 -5.49 -5.50 12.77
CA ASN A 215 -6.71 -4.91 13.30
C ASN A 215 -6.78 -3.44 12.87
N LYS A 216 -7.78 -3.08 12.07
CA LYS A 216 -7.92 -1.74 11.48
C LYS A 216 -8.12 -0.67 12.55
N PHE A 217 -8.90 -0.94 13.59
CA PHE A 217 -9.16 0.02 14.66
C PHE A 217 -7.91 0.30 15.48
N VAL A 218 -7.23 -0.77 15.92
CA VAL A 218 -5.98 -0.64 16.70
C VAL A 218 -4.90 0.02 15.86
N GLN A 219 -4.73 -0.36 14.59
CA GLN A 219 -3.74 0.30 13.73
C GLN A 219 -4.06 1.76 13.42
N ILE A 220 -5.33 2.15 13.31
CA ILE A 220 -5.68 3.58 13.19
C ILE A 220 -5.18 4.32 14.43
N LEU A 221 -5.46 3.81 15.64
CA LEU A 221 -5.00 4.43 16.90
C LEU A 221 -3.48 4.41 17.08
N GLU A 222 -2.82 3.33 16.65
CA GLU A 222 -1.37 3.17 16.72
C GLU A 222 -0.63 3.80 15.53
N SER A 223 -1.32 4.35 14.54
CA SER A 223 -0.63 4.98 13.40
C SER A 223 0.10 6.26 13.87
N ALA A 224 1.27 6.54 13.30
CA ALA A 224 2.07 7.70 13.70
C ALA A 224 1.33 9.04 13.46
N GLU A 225 0.52 9.11 12.41
CA GLU A 225 -0.27 10.29 12.04
C GLU A 225 -1.41 10.53 13.03
N VAL A 226 -2.14 9.47 13.43
CA VAL A 226 -3.16 9.56 14.48
C VAL A 226 -2.49 9.82 15.82
N ARG A 227 -1.40 9.14 16.22
CA ARG A 227 -0.69 9.47 17.48
C ARG A 227 -0.30 10.95 17.57
N LYS A 228 0.16 11.55 16.46
CA LYS A 228 0.52 12.97 16.40
C LYS A 228 -0.68 13.91 16.55
N SER A 229 -1.86 13.52 16.07
CA SER A 229 -3.10 14.32 16.09
C SER A 229 -4.03 13.99 17.27
N LEU A 230 -3.94 12.79 17.82
CA LEU A 230 -4.62 12.31 19.02
C LEU A 230 -3.88 12.78 20.27
N GLY A 231 -2.54 12.88 20.25
CA GLY A 231 -1.76 13.35 21.40
C GLY A 231 -2.20 14.72 21.94
N SER A 232 -2.66 15.62 21.07
CA SER A 232 -3.22 16.93 21.46
C SER A 232 -4.70 16.92 21.80
N ARG A 233 -5.42 15.81 21.56
CA ARG A 233 -6.87 15.64 21.78
C ARG A 233 -7.21 14.53 22.78
N MET A 234 -6.21 13.78 23.26
CA MET A 234 -6.37 12.74 24.27
C MET A 234 -6.88 13.32 25.57
N GLU A 235 -6.55 14.58 25.89
CA GLU A 235 -7.09 15.27 27.06
C GLU A 235 -8.63 15.26 27.05
N GLY A 236 -9.28 15.56 25.92
CA GLY A 236 -10.75 15.50 25.79
C GLY A 236 -11.34 14.08 25.73
N LEU A 237 -10.51 13.06 25.53
CA LEU A 237 -10.89 11.64 25.53
C LEU A 237 -10.71 11.00 26.91
N VAL A 238 -9.78 11.54 27.72
CA VAL A 238 -9.45 11.12 29.09
C VAL A 238 -10.26 11.92 30.11
N ALA A 239 -10.69 13.14 29.78
CA ALA A 239 -11.43 14.03 30.67
C ALA A 239 -12.96 13.90 30.59
N ASP A 240 -13.51 13.12 29.65
CA ASP A 240 -14.96 12.96 29.52
C ASP A 240 -15.40 11.60 30.10
N ASP A 241 -16.00 11.63 31.30
CA ASP A 241 -16.62 10.50 32.00
C ASP A 241 -17.93 10.03 31.31
N ASP A 242 -18.02 10.11 29.97
CA ASP A 242 -19.17 9.60 29.24
C ASP A 242 -19.13 8.06 29.25
N GLU A 243 -19.71 7.48 30.30
CA GLU A 243 -19.92 6.03 30.45
C GLU A 243 -20.54 5.41 29.18
N ARG A 244 -21.34 6.17 28.42
CA ARG A 244 -21.99 5.71 27.19
C ARG A 244 -21.02 5.68 26.00
N PHE A 245 -19.99 6.52 25.99
CA PHE A 245 -18.88 6.46 25.04
C PHE A 245 -17.87 5.37 25.45
N MET A 246 -17.50 5.29 26.73
CA MET A 246 -16.61 4.24 27.25
C MET A 246 -17.23 2.84 27.10
N ALA A 247 -18.52 2.68 27.38
CA ALA A 247 -19.24 1.43 27.12
C ALA A 247 -19.31 1.12 25.62
N ARG A 248 -19.44 2.13 24.74
CA ARG A 248 -19.37 1.92 23.28
C ARG A 248 -17.96 1.57 22.82
N LEU A 249 -16.93 2.17 23.37
CA LEU A 249 -15.53 1.86 23.09
C LEU A 249 -15.20 0.44 23.55
N LEU A 250 -15.58 0.05 24.77
CA LEU A 250 -15.43 -1.31 25.31
C LEU A 250 -16.27 -2.33 24.54
N HIS A 251 -17.50 -1.97 24.15
CA HIS A 251 -18.36 -2.81 23.33
C HIS A 251 -17.73 -3.02 21.95
N HIS A 252 -17.30 -1.96 21.26
CA HIS A 252 -16.74 -2.02 19.91
C HIS A 252 -15.27 -2.39 19.84
N LYS A 253 -14.54 -2.38 20.97
CA LYS A 253 -13.18 -2.94 21.10
C LYS A 253 -13.12 -4.36 20.54
N ASP A 254 -14.22 -5.10 20.71
CA ASP A 254 -14.39 -6.50 20.30
C ASP A 254 -15.36 -6.67 19.08
N HIS A 255 -15.78 -5.58 18.41
CA HIS A 255 -16.59 -5.62 17.17
C HIS A 255 -15.75 -5.33 15.93
N GLU A 256 -14.77 -6.19 15.71
CA GLU A 256 -13.53 -5.78 15.09
C GLU A 256 -13.52 -5.88 13.57
N MET A 257 -12.90 -4.89 12.92
CA MET A 257 -12.53 -4.98 11.51
C MET A 257 -11.03 -5.23 11.41
N SER A 258 -10.64 -6.34 10.81
CA SER A 258 -9.27 -6.54 10.34
C SER A 258 -9.15 -6.08 8.90
N ARG A 259 -7.98 -5.61 8.52
CA ARG A 259 -7.63 -5.27 7.15
C ARG A 259 -6.55 -6.20 6.68
N LEU A 260 -6.75 -6.73 5.49
CA LEU A 260 -5.69 -7.31 4.70
C LEU A 260 -5.21 -6.25 3.71
N GLU A 261 -3.90 -6.10 3.64
CA GLU A 261 -3.18 -5.21 2.75
C GLU A 261 -2.15 -6.03 1.97
N LEU A 262 -2.10 -5.78 0.67
CA LEU A 262 -1.18 -6.37 -0.28
C LEU A 262 -0.40 -5.23 -0.91
N THR A 263 0.88 -5.14 -0.60
CA THR A 263 1.79 -4.23 -1.28
C THR A 263 2.46 -5.03 -2.40
N LEU A 264 2.28 -4.61 -3.64
CA LEU A 264 3.01 -5.15 -4.78
C LEU A 264 4.17 -4.20 -5.08
N TYR A 265 5.40 -4.72 -5.04
CA TYR A 265 6.63 -4.03 -5.45
C TYR A 265 6.98 -4.35 -6.91
#